data_AF-A0A938E4U7-F1
#
_entry.id   AF-A0A938E4U7-F1
#
_cell.length_a   1.000
_cell.length_b   1.000
_cell.length_c   1.000
_cell.angle_alpha   90.00
_cell.angle_beta   90.00
_cell.angle_gamma   90.00
#
_symmetry.space_group_name_H-M   'P 1'
#
loop_
_entity.id
_entity.type
_entity.pdbx_description
1 polymer ?
#
loop_
_entity_poly.entity_id
_entity_poly.type
_entity_poly.pdbx_seq_one_letter_code
_entity_poly.pdbx_strand_id
1 'polypeptide(L)'
;MATAMPIPARCRSRSGCSRGRPAAVPGARTAGRRSRRTCPSPPATTQIRNRSRIRTPTSPGSDPALGTAVHPSESAPKTQRYVRSPGALVREGAFGVVVLGTETSDAVTLSGTAAALWDVLADPQTSTAVVDVLAEQFGLAPERVRPDVDSALEQLVQLGALERRA
;
A
#
# COMPACT_ATOMS: atom_id res chain seq x y z
N MET A 1 9.27 -28.16 -39.66
CA MET A 1 9.83 -29.10 -38.67
C MET A 1 10.73 -28.29 -37.75
N ALA A 2 10.23 -27.90 -36.57
CA ALA A 2 10.94 -26.99 -35.67
C ALA A 2 11.78 -27.80 -34.67
N THR A 3 13.09 -27.62 -34.73
CA THR A 3 14.09 -28.25 -33.86
C THR A 3 14.02 -27.63 -32.47
N ALA A 4 13.63 -28.42 -31.47
CA ALA A 4 13.64 -28.02 -30.07
C ALA A 4 15.08 -27.86 -29.57
N MET A 5 15.43 -26.67 -29.08
CA MET A 5 16.68 -26.43 -28.35
C MET A 5 16.52 -26.84 -26.87
N PRO A 6 17.50 -27.53 -26.27
CA PRO A 6 17.48 -27.88 -24.85
C PRO A 6 17.89 -26.70 -23.96
N ILE A 7 17.13 -26.47 -22.90
CA ILE A 7 17.40 -25.48 -21.84
C ILE A 7 18.58 -25.97 -20.99
N PRO A 8 19.66 -25.18 -20.79
CA PRO A 8 20.71 -25.53 -19.84
C PRO A 8 20.39 -25.04 -18.41
N ALA A 9 20.37 -26.03 -17.50
CA ALA A 9 21.00 -26.11 -16.19
C ALA A 9 20.90 -24.95 -15.17
N ARG A 10 20.59 -25.31 -13.91
CA ARG A 10 21.31 -24.75 -12.76
C ARG A 10 21.67 -25.82 -11.73
N CYS A 11 22.98 -25.96 -11.54
CA CYS A 11 23.63 -26.79 -10.54
C CYS A 11 23.27 -26.35 -9.11
N ARG A 12 23.12 -27.36 -8.26
CA ARG A 12 23.19 -27.25 -6.80
C ARG A 12 24.60 -26.84 -6.39
N SER A 13 24.73 -25.86 -5.49
CA SER A 13 25.92 -25.69 -4.65
C SER A 13 25.49 -25.63 -3.19
N ARG A 14 25.83 -26.73 -2.51
CA ARG A 14 25.86 -26.92 -1.07
C ARG A 14 26.97 -26.09 -0.42
N SER A 15 26.76 -25.78 0.86
CA SER A 15 27.76 -25.78 1.94
C SER A 15 29.00 -24.90 1.82
N GLY A 16 29.11 -23.91 2.71
CA GLY A 16 30.36 -23.21 2.97
C GLY A 16 30.33 -22.43 4.29
N CYS A 17 31.05 -22.94 5.28
CA CYS A 17 31.27 -22.38 6.61
C CYS A 17 31.99 -21.02 6.60
N SER A 18 31.67 -20.16 7.58
CA SER A 18 32.62 -19.40 8.44
C SER A 18 31.84 -18.30 9.17
N ARG A 19 31.46 -18.45 10.45
CA ARG A 19 32.29 -18.11 11.62
C ARG A 19 33.21 -16.91 11.38
N GLY A 20 32.68 -15.72 11.67
CA GLY A 20 33.44 -14.48 11.83
C GLY A 20 32.83 -13.64 12.95
N ARG A 21 33.19 -13.95 14.19
CA ARG A 21 32.92 -13.18 15.40
C ARG A 21 33.96 -12.05 15.48
N PRO A 22 33.58 -10.76 15.60
CA PRO A 22 34.45 -9.80 16.26
C PRO A 22 33.96 -9.50 17.68
N ALA A 23 34.94 -9.24 18.52
CA ALA A 23 34.87 -9.24 19.97
C ALA A 23 34.05 -8.07 20.55
N ALA A 24 33.48 -8.34 21.72
CA ALA A 24 32.97 -7.33 22.64
C ALA A 24 34.07 -6.31 22.98
N VAL A 25 33.72 -5.03 22.94
CA VAL A 25 34.50 -3.94 23.54
C VAL A 25 33.82 -3.56 24.85
N PRO A 26 34.42 -3.86 26.02
CA PRO A 26 33.96 -3.33 27.29
C PRO A 26 34.73 -2.05 27.64
N GLY A 27 34.01 -0.95 27.86
CA GLY A 27 34.52 0.17 28.65
C GLY A 27 34.45 1.53 27.97
N ALA A 28 33.41 2.29 28.29
CA ALA A 28 33.56 3.73 28.54
C ALA A 28 32.36 4.18 29.39
N ARG A 29 32.54 4.13 30.71
CA ARG A 29 31.75 4.91 31.65
C ARG A 29 32.14 6.38 31.47
N THR A 30 31.22 7.22 31.03
CA THR A 30 31.29 8.66 31.23
C THR A 30 30.02 9.12 31.93
N ALA A 31 30.17 9.30 33.24
CA ALA A 31 29.25 10.04 34.08
C ALA A 31 29.30 11.52 33.64
N GLY A 32 28.30 11.93 32.87
CA GLY A 32 28.13 13.30 32.38
C GLY A 32 26.93 13.98 33.03
N ARG A 33 27.23 14.79 34.05
CA ARG A 33 26.32 15.68 34.78
C ARG A 33 25.39 16.51 33.88
N ARG A 34 24.14 16.61 34.34
CA ARG A 34 23.29 17.81 34.45
C ARG A 34 23.17 18.72 33.22
N SER A 35 21.95 18.79 32.68
CA SER A 35 21.27 20.08 32.59
C SER A 35 19.75 19.93 32.64
N ARG A 36 19.19 20.50 33.70
CA ARG A 36 17.77 20.84 33.83
C ARG A 36 17.45 21.97 32.84
N ARG A 37 16.53 21.72 31.92
CA ARG A 37 15.62 22.71 31.30
C ARG A 37 14.34 21.92 31.03
N THR A 38 13.35 21.85 31.93
CA THR A 38 12.34 22.89 32.17
C THR A 38 12.13 23.80 30.98
N CYS A 39 11.18 23.41 30.13
CA CYS A 39 10.49 24.26 29.19
C CYS A 39 8.99 23.93 29.25
N PRO A 40 8.12 24.91 28.93
CA PRO A 40 6.96 25.25 29.74
C PRO A 40 5.70 24.49 29.33
N SER A 41 4.79 24.39 30.31
CA SER A 41 3.42 23.92 30.19
C SER A 41 2.70 24.41 28.92
N PRO A 42 1.93 23.55 28.24
CA PRO A 42 1.01 24.01 27.21
C PRO A 42 -0.06 24.93 27.85
N PRO A 43 -0.48 26.01 27.17
CA PRO A 43 -1.55 26.86 27.64
C PRO A 43 -2.88 26.11 27.69
N ALA A 44 -3.71 26.59 28.61
CA ALA A 44 -4.95 26.01 29.07
C ALA A 44 -5.89 25.53 27.95
N THR A 45 -6.49 24.38 28.23
CA THR A 45 -7.72 23.85 27.66
C THR A 45 -8.78 24.92 27.47
N THR A 46 -8.98 25.39 26.24
CA THR A 46 -10.23 26.03 25.84
C THR A 46 -11.27 24.94 25.65
N GLN A 47 -12.00 24.62 26.73
CA GLN A 47 -13.27 23.90 26.63
C GLN A 47 -14.25 24.76 25.82
N ILE A 48 -14.36 24.51 24.51
CA ILE A 48 -15.50 24.97 23.75
C ILE A 48 -16.67 24.04 24.10
N ARG A 49 -17.39 24.42 25.17
CA ARG A 49 -18.76 23.96 25.43
C ARG A 49 -19.66 24.48 24.31
N ASN A 50 -19.72 23.77 23.18
CA ASN A 50 -20.80 23.99 22.22
C ASN A 50 -22.06 23.23 22.65
N ARG A 51 -22.65 23.70 23.76
CA ARG A 51 -24.01 23.35 24.18
C ARG A 51 -24.99 24.27 23.44
N SER A 52 -25.13 24.08 22.14
CA SER A 52 -26.27 24.63 21.41
C SER A 52 -27.34 23.55 21.29
N ARG A 53 -28.20 23.53 22.30
CA ARG A 53 -29.53 22.95 22.21
C ARG A 53 -30.27 23.72 21.12
N ILE A 54 -30.50 23.10 19.97
CA ILE A 54 -31.60 23.50 19.10
C ILE A 54 -32.49 22.27 18.96
N ARG A 55 -33.58 22.30 19.72
CA ARG A 55 -34.71 21.39 19.60
C ARG A 55 -35.68 21.97 18.56
N THR A 56 -36.03 21.15 17.57
CA THR A 56 -37.35 21.05 16.85
C THR A 56 -37.80 22.25 16.00
N PRO A 57 -38.52 22.06 14.86
CA PRO A 57 -39.57 21.07 14.68
C PRO A 57 -39.54 20.21 13.39
N THR A 58 -40.22 19.08 13.54
CA THR A 58 -40.84 18.21 12.54
C THR A 58 -41.48 19.02 11.41
N SER A 59 -41.01 18.83 10.17
CA SER A 59 -41.76 19.17 8.96
C SER A 59 -42.42 17.89 8.42
N PRO A 60 -43.76 17.81 8.40
CA PRO A 60 -44.49 16.83 7.62
C PRO A 60 -44.92 17.43 6.27
N GLY A 61 -44.60 16.75 5.19
CA GLY A 61 -45.04 17.05 3.82
C GLY A 61 -44.04 16.44 2.83
N SER A 62 -44.33 15.29 2.20
CA SER A 62 -45.10 15.20 0.94
C SER A 62 -44.32 15.92 -0.18
N ASP A 63 -43.75 15.30 -1.21
CA ASP A 63 -44.16 14.10 -1.96
C ASP A 63 -43.00 13.50 -2.79
N PRO A 64 -43.16 12.28 -3.31
CA PRO A 64 -42.10 11.49 -3.94
C PRO A 64 -41.94 11.83 -5.42
N ALA A 65 -40.83 12.46 -5.79
CA ALA A 65 -40.37 12.44 -7.18
C ALA A 65 -39.49 11.20 -7.39
N LEU A 66 -40.15 10.15 -7.91
CA LEU A 66 -39.56 9.00 -8.58
C LEU A 66 -38.69 9.48 -9.77
N GLY A 67 -37.52 10.02 -9.48
CA GLY A 67 -36.46 10.25 -10.43
C GLY A 67 -35.54 9.05 -10.40
N THR A 68 -35.89 8.01 -11.14
CA THR A 68 -35.06 6.82 -11.36
C THR A 68 -33.80 7.27 -12.10
N ALA A 69 -32.77 7.71 -11.38
CA ALA A 69 -31.43 7.90 -11.93
C ALA A 69 -30.80 6.52 -12.14
N VAL A 70 -31.30 5.83 -13.15
CA VAL A 70 -30.73 4.60 -13.70
C VAL A 70 -29.47 5.02 -14.46
N HIS A 71 -28.34 5.02 -13.77
CA HIS A 71 -27.04 4.88 -14.43
C HIS A 71 -26.35 3.59 -13.97
N PRO A 72 -26.86 2.39 -14.28
CA PRO A 72 -25.99 1.27 -14.53
C PRO A 72 -25.35 1.52 -15.89
N SER A 73 -24.36 2.41 -15.92
CA SER A 73 -23.30 2.26 -16.91
C SER A 73 -22.47 1.06 -16.47
N GLU A 74 -23.10 -0.11 -16.53
CA GLU A 74 -22.52 -1.44 -16.37
C GLU A 74 -21.70 -1.68 -17.63
N SER A 75 -20.63 -0.89 -17.75
CA SER A 75 -19.53 -1.22 -18.62
C SER A 75 -19.05 -2.58 -18.13
N ALA A 76 -19.33 -3.62 -18.92
CA ALA A 76 -18.89 -4.99 -18.65
C ALA A 76 -17.48 -4.93 -18.04
N PRO A 77 -17.23 -5.60 -16.89
CA PRO A 77 -15.99 -5.45 -16.16
C PRO A 77 -14.87 -5.79 -17.14
N LYS A 78 -14.13 -4.77 -17.57
CA LYS A 78 -12.98 -4.98 -18.43
C LYS A 78 -12.04 -5.83 -17.60
N THR A 79 -11.73 -7.03 -18.08
CA THR A 79 -10.81 -7.98 -17.44
C THR A 79 -9.36 -7.47 -17.58
N GLN A 80 -9.15 -6.23 -17.18
CA GLN A 80 -7.89 -5.54 -17.30
C GLN A 80 -6.94 -6.12 -16.25
N ARG A 81 -5.78 -6.59 -16.73
CA ARG A 81 -4.72 -7.13 -15.89
C ARG A 81 -3.70 -6.03 -15.62
N TYR A 82 -3.27 -5.93 -14.38
CA TYR A 82 -2.19 -5.06 -13.95
C TYR A 82 -0.88 -5.84 -13.98
N VAL A 83 0.15 -5.23 -14.58
CA VAL A 83 1.49 -5.80 -14.71
C VAL A 83 2.49 -4.77 -14.22
N ARG A 84 3.51 -5.17 -13.46
CA ARG A 84 4.62 -4.26 -13.10
C ARG A 84 5.29 -3.76 -14.37
N SER A 85 5.50 -2.44 -14.48
CA SER A 85 6.21 -1.90 -15.63
C SER A 85 7.68 -2.37 -15.61
N PRO A 86 8.22 -2.90 -16.71
CA PRO A 86 9.63 -3.29 -16.77
C PRO A 86 10.59 -2.11 -16.69
N GLY A 87 10.09 -0.88 -16.89
CA GLY A 87 10.87 0.36 -16.76
C GLY A 87 10.92 0.90 -15.33
N ALA A 88 10.07 0.43 -14.42
CA ALA A 88 10.06 0.88 -13.04
C ALA A 88 11.30 0.38 -12.28
N LEU A 89 11.96 1.27 -11.55
CA LEU A 89 13.08 0.90 -10.68
C LEU A 89 12.55 0.54 -9.30
N VAL A 90 12.95 -0.64 -8.82
CA VAL A 90 12.47 -1.20 -7.54
C VAL A 90 13.65 -1.49 -6.63
N ARG A 91 13.55 -1.09 -5.37
CA ARG A 91 14.49 -1.44 -4.31
C ARG A 91 13.74 -1.90 -3.07
N GLU A 92 14.05 -3.11 -2.63
CA GLU A 92 13.57 -3.64 -1.35
C GLU A 92 14.51 -3.20 -0.22
N GLY A 93 13.95 -2.82 0.92
CA GLY A 93 14.71 -2.42 2.10
C GLY A 93 13.95 -2.67 3.40
N ALA A 94 14.59 -2.33 4.52
CA ALA A 94 14.03 -2.59 5.86
C ALA A 94 12.70 -1.87 6.14
N PHE A 95 12.37 -0.83 5.36
CA PHE A 95 11.18 -0.01 5.54
C PHE A 95 10.08 -0.31 4.51
N GLY A 96 10.29 -1.29 3.62
CA GLY A 96 9.37 -1.66 2.55
C GLY A 96 10.00 -1.62 1.16
N VAL A 97 9.18 -1.36 0.15
CA VAL A 97 9.59 -1.35 -1.25
C VAL A 97 9.60 0.09 -1.76
N VAL A 98 10.77 0.57 -2.20
CA VAL A 98 10.89 1.86 -2.87
C VAL A 98 10.71 1.64 -4.36
N VAL A 99 9.72 2.33 -4.94
CA VAL A 99 9.38 2.26 -6.36
C VAL A 99 9.56 3.64 -6.98
N LEU A 100 10.31 3.70 -8.07
CA LEU A 100 10.40 4.86 -8.95
C LEU A 100 9.82 4.45 -10.30
N GLY A 101 8.65 4.99 -10.64
CA GLY A 101 7.96 4.67 -11.89
C GLY A 101 8.51 5.45 -13.08
N THR A 102 8.01 5.15 -14.29
CA THR A 102 8.51 5.74 -15.55
C THR A 102 7.97 7.13 -15.83
N GLU A 103 6.80 7.48 -15.28
CA GLU A 103 6.11 8.73 -15.60
C GLU A 103 6.52 9.89 -14.67
N THR A 104 7.09 9.57 -13.50
CA THR A 104 7.42 10.55 -12.46
C THR A 104 8.83 10.35 -11.93
N SER A 105 9.53 11.44 -11.63
CA SER A 105 10.86 11.40 -10.99
C SER A 105 10.83 11.14 -9.48
N ASP A 106 9.65 11.20 -8.86
CA ASP A 106 9.49 11.05 -7.42
C ASP A 106 9.36 9.57 -7.05
N ALA A 107 10.24 9.11 -6.17
CA ALA A 107 10.19 7.75 -5.64
C ALA A 107 9.14 7.66 -4.52
N VAL A 108 8.35 6.59 -4.54
CA VAL A 108 7.35 6.28 -3.51
C VAL A 108 7.79 5.08 -2.71
N THR A 109 7.61 5.14 -1.39
CA THR A 109 7.88 4.00 -0.50
C THR A 109 6.57 3.29 -0.16
N LEU A 110 6.45 2.05 -0.60
CA LEU A 110 5.35 1.15 -0.27
C LEU A 110 5.68 0.41 1.02
N SER A 111 4.80 0.52 2.02
CA SER A 111 4.94 -0.16 3.31
C SER A 111 3.61 -0.78 3.74
N GLY A 112 3.66 -1.75 4.66
CA GLY A 112 2.47 -2.45 5.14
C GLY A 112 1.68 -3.12 4.01
N THR A 113 0.38 -2.84 3.92
CA THR A 113 -0.52 -3.39 2.89
C THR A 113 -0.11 -3.02 1.48
N ALA A 114 0.49 -1.85 1.26
CA ALA A 114 0.95 -1.45 -0.07
C ALA A 114 2.13 -2.30 -0.57
N ALA A 115 3.00 -2.75 0.34
CA ALA A 115 4.08 -3.69 0.02
C ALA A 115 3.51 -5.09 -0.30
N ALA A 116 2.53 -5.56 0.47
CA ALA A 116 1.85 -6.83 0.19
C ALA A 116 1.12 -6.79 -1.17
N LEU A 117 0.43 -5.69 -1.48
CA LEU A 117 -0.18 -5.46 -2.79
C LEU A 117 0.88 -5.52 -3.90
N TRP A 118 2.04 -4.91 -3.69
CA TRP A 118 3.13 -4.99 -4.65
C TRP A 118 3.53 -6.45 -4.89
N ASP A 119 3.75 -7.23 -3.83
CA ASP A 119 4.15 -8.65 -3.91
C ASP A 119 3.15 -9.50 -4.69
N VAL A 120 1.84 -9.31 -4.49
CA VAL A 120 0.78 -10.00 -5.24
C VAL A 120 0.89 -9.71 -6.74
N LEU A 121 1.31 -8.50 -7.11
CA LEU A 121 1.52 -8.07 -8.50
C LEU A 121 2.88 -8.53 -9.08
N ALA A 122 3.60 -9.43 -8.42
CA ALA A 122 4.77 -10.09 -9.03
C ALA A 122 4.37 -10.84 -10.31
N ASP A 123 3.14 -11.35 -10.36
CA ASP A 123 2.50 -11.93 -11.54
C ASP A 123 1.39 -11.00 -12.08
N PRO A 124 1.08 -11.03 -13.39
CA PRO A 124 -0.07 -10.32 -13.96
C PRO A 124 -1.40 -10.74 -13.32
N GLN A 125 -2.11 -9.82 -12.67
CA GLN A 125 -3.37 -10.09 -11.96
C GLN A 125 -4.47 -9.09 -12.33
N THR A 126 -5.74 -9.48 -12.19
CA THR A 126 -6.88 -8.55 -12.28
C THR A 126 -7.12 -7.86 -10.93
N SER A 127 -7.81 -6.71 -10.92
CA SER A 127 -8.14 -6.03 -9.65
C SER A 127 -8.92 -6.93 -8.70
N THR A 128 -9.90 -7.69 -9.20
CA THR A 128 -10.68 -8.64 -8.40
C THR A 128 -9.79 -9.69 -7.74
N ALA A 129 -8.85 -10.29 -8.48
CA ALA A 129 -7.93 -11.29 -7.94
C ALA A 129 -7.02 -10.71 -6.84
N VAL A 130 -6.52 -9.48 -7.04
CA VAL A 130 -5.70 -8.78 -6.03
C VAL A 130 -6.52 -8.51 -4.77
N VAL A 131 -7.78 -8.05 -4.92
CA VAL A 131 -8.69 -7.81 -3.78
C VAL A 131 -8.95 -9.10 -3.01
N ASP A 132 -9.25 -10.21 -3.70
CA ASP A 132 -9.53 -11.50 -3.06
C ASP A 132 -8.32 -12.00 -2.25
N VAL A 133 -7.12 -11.95 -2.84
CA VAL A 133 -5.88 -12.37 -2.17
C VAL A 133 -5.59 -11.50 -0.93
N LEU A 134 -5.71 -10.18 -1.04
CA LEU A 134 -5.46 -9.29 0.09
C LEU A 134 -6.57 -9.42 1.16
N ALA A 135 -7.83 -9.56 0.77
CA ALA A 135 -8.93 -9.77 1.70
C ALA A 135 -8.74 -11.06 2.52
N GLU A 136 -8.34 -12.15 1.87
CA GLU A 136 -8.00 -13.40 2.54
C GLU A 136 -6.79 -13.24 3.48
N GLN A 137 -5.70 -12.64 2.99
CA GLN A 137 -4.46 -12.46 3.76
C GLN A 137 -4.68 -11.64 5.05
N PHE A 138 -5.53 -10.61 5.00
CA PHE A 138 -5.79 -9.72 6.12
C PHE A 138 -7.06 -10.07 6.91
N GLY A 139 -7.82 -11.10 6.50
CA GLY A 139 -9.06 -11.50 7.16
C GLY A 139 -10.18 -10.46 7.09
N LEU A 140 -10.28 -9.75 5.97
CA LEU A 140 -11.25 -8.67 5.72
C LEU A 140 -12.27 -9.07 4.66
N ALA A 141 -13.42 -8.39 4.65
CA ALA A 141 -14.41 -8.55 3.58
C ALA A 141 -13.91 -7.88 2.28
N PRO A 142 -14.00 -8.53 1.10
CA PRO A 142 -13.53 -7.98 -0.18
C PRO A 142 -14.08 -6.59 -0.49
N GLU A 143 -15.33 -6.32 -0.12
CA GLU A 143 -16.01 -5.04 -0.36
C GLU A 143 -15.38 -3.89 0.43
N ARG A 144 -14.76 -4.18 1.59
CA ARG A 144 -14.01 -3.19 2.37
C ARG A 144 -12.63 -2.90 1.79
N VAL A 145 -11.99 -3.90 1.18
CA VAL A 145 -10.62 -3.81 0.66
C VAL A 145 -10.59 -3.20 -0.74
N ARG A 146 -11.63 -3.45 -1.55
CA ARG A 146 -11.75 -2.99 -2.93
C ARG A 146 -11.43 -1.49 -3.16
N PRO A 147 -12.05 -0.52 -2.46
CA PRO A 147 -11.79 0.89 -2.75
C PRO A 147 -10.33 1.30 -2.50
N ASP A 148 -9.70 0.74 -1.46
CA ASP A 148 -8.30 1.03 -1.14
C ASP A 148 -7.36 0.42 -2.20
N VAL A 149 -7.64 -0.81 -2.62
CA VAL A 149 -6.86 -1.50 -3.68
C VAL A 149 -7.01 -0.79 -5.02
N ASP A 150 -8.24 -0.44 -5.41
CA ASP A 150 -8.49 0.26 -6.67
C ASP A 150 -7.78 1.62 -6.69
N SER A 151 -7.87 2.39 -5.60
CA SER A 151 -7.14 3.67 -5.46
C SER A 151 -5.62 3.47 -5.54
N ALA A 152 -5.08 2.43 -4.89
CA ALA A 152 -3.64 2.16 -4.91
C ALA A 152 -3.15 1.72 -6.30
N LEU A 153 -3.91 0.88 -7.00
CA LEU A 153 -3.61 0.47 -8.38
C LEU A 153 -3.61 1.67 -9.33
N GLU A 154 -4.60 2.55 -9.21
CA GLU A 154 -4.67 3.78 -10.02
C GLU A 154 -3.48 4.70 -9.77
N GLN A 155 -3.07 4.90 -8.52
CA GLN A 155 -1.88 5.68 -8.18
C GLN A 155 -0.60 5.06 -8.74
N LEU A 156 -0.43 3.75 -8.63
CA LEU A 156 0.73 3.05 -9.19
C LEU A 156 0.77 3.10 -10.72
N VAL A 157 -0.39 3.09 -11.40
CA VAL A 157 -0.47 3.33 -12.85
C VAL A 157 -0.06 4.77 -13.18
N GLN A 158 -0.55 5.76 -12.45
CA GLN A 158 -0.21 7.17 -12.67
C GLN A 158 1.29 7.45 -12.47
N LEU A 159 1.94 6.73 -11.54
CA LEU A 159 3.40 6.80 -11.34
C LEU A 159 4.19 6.14 -12.48
N GLY A 160 3.57 5.28 -13.30
CA GLY A 160 4.27 4.42 -14.25
C GLY A 160 4.93 3.20 -13.61
N ALA A 161 4.50 2.82 -12.40
CA ALA A 161 4.95 1.60 -11.73
C ALA A 161 4.21 0.35 -12.24
N LEU A 162 2.97 0.53 -12.73
CA LEU A 162 2.14 -0.52 -13.31
C LEU A 162 1.66 -0.13 -14.71
N GLU A 163 1.49 -1.14 -15.55
CA GLU A 163 0.86 -1.08 -16.86
C GLU A 163 -0.47 -1.83 -16.83
N ARG A 164 -1.44 -1.35 -17.61
CA ARG A 164 -2.71 -2.05 -17.80
C ARG A 164 -2.71 -2.83 -19.12
N ARG A 165 -2.93 -4.14 -19.06
CA ARG A 165 -3.07 -5.03 -20.22
C ARG A 165 -4.50 -5.54 -20.36
N ALA A 166 -4.97 -5.66 -21.60
CA ALA A 166 -6.25 -6.28 -21.93
C ALA A 166 -6.11 -7.80 -22.03
#